data_AF-A0A429A8K6-F1
#
_entry.id   AF-A0A429A8K6-F1
#
_cell.length_a   1.000
_cell.length_b   1.000
_cell.length_c   1.000
_cell.angle_alpha   90.00
_cell.angle_beta   90.00
_cell.angle_gamma   90.00
#
_symmetry.space_group_name_H-M   'P 1'
#
loop_
_entity.id
_entity.type
_entity.pdbx_description
1 polymer ?
#
loop_
_entity_poly.entity_id
_entity_poly.type
_entity_poly.pdbx_seq_one_letter_code
_entity_poly.pdbx_strand_id
1 'polypeptide(L)' 'MSFFTNARFRSSLSHWEDAAEGVKVVHTPETGEPIFEYRSLSLPDRPGHRLMLHTPQPGTATGARLSELMASA' A
#
# COMPACT_ATOMS: atom_id res chain seq x y z
N MET A 1 5.15 0.58 -12.04
CA MET A 1 6.01 1.71 -11.64
C MET A 1 5.20 2.56 -10.67
N SER A 2 5.37 2.40 -9.36
CA SER A 2 4.61 3.17 -8.36
C SER A 2 5.34 4.47 -8.05
N PHE A 3 4.72 5.59 -8.39
CA PHE A 3 5.21 6.93 -8.10
C PHE A 3 4.68 7.37 -6.74
N PHE A 4 5.53 7.36 -5.71
CA PHE A 4 5.20 8.04 -4.45
C PHE A 4 5.77 9.46 -4.51
N THR A 5 4.87 10.43 -4.63
CA THR A 5 5.14 11.87 -4.60
C THR A 5 5.53 12.31 -3.19
N ASN A 6 6.73 11.97 -2.71
CA ASN A 6 7.34 12.73 -1.62
C ASN A 6 8.86 12.51 -1.56
N ALA A 7 9.65 13.52 -1.95
CA ALA A 7 11.12 13.46 -1.91
C ALA A 7 11.68 13.25 -0.49
N ARG A 8 10.93 13.63 0.56
CA ARG A 8 11.34 13.45 1.97
C ARG A 8 11.33 11.99 2.40
N PHE A 9 10.52 11.15 1.74
CA PHE A 9 10.41 9.72 2.06
C PHE A 9 11.65 8.91 1.62
N ARG A 10 12.38 9.39 0.60
CA ARG A 10 13.61 8.72 0.13
C ARG A 10 14.71 8.68 1.20
N SER A 11 14.75 9.65 2.11
CA SER A 11 15.75 9.71 3.18
C SER A 11 15.42 8.80 4.37
N SER A 12 14.14 8.46 4.58
CA SER A 12 13.70 7.62 5.70
C SER A 12 13.81 6.11 5.41
N LEU A 13 14.15 5.72 4.18
CA LEU A 13 14.33 4.32 3.77
C LEU A 13 15.59 3.64 4.35
N SER A 14 16.44 4.36 5.08
CA SER A 14 17.67 3.79 5.65
C SER A 14 17.48 2.96 6.92
N HIS A 15 16.31 2.98 7.58
CA HIS A 15 16.03 2.27 8.85
C HIS A 15 14.92 1.21 8.70
N TRP A 16 15.01 0.37 7.66
CA TRP A 16 13.98 -0.60 7.27
C TRP A 16 13.82 -1.82 8.18
N GLU A 17 14.54 -1.87 9.32
CA GLU A 17 14.65 -3.08 10.15
C GLU A 17 13.33 -3.50 10.82
N ASP A 18 12.36 -2.58 11.01
CA ASP A 18 11.04 -2.87 11.60
C ASP A 18 9.88 -2.78 10.59
N ALA A 19 10.06 -3.36 9.40
CA ALA A 19 9.03 -3.41 8.38
C ALA A 19 8.25 -4.74 8.42
N ALA A 20 6.94 -4.68 8.72
CA ALA A 20 6.04 -5.83 8.54
C ALA A 20 5.52 -5.87 7.10
N GLU A 21 5.47 -7.06 6.50
CA GLU A 21 4.94 -7.26 5.15
C GLU A 21 4.03 -8.48 5.06
N GLY A 22 3.20 -8.53 4.02
CA GLY A 22 2.35 -9.68 3.73
C GLY A 22 1.28 -9.41 2.68
N VAL A 23 0.30 -10.30 2.61
CA VAL A 23 -0.85 -10.20 1.71
C VAL A 23 -2.13 -10.03 2.50
N LYS A 24 -2.98 -9.10 2.07
CA LYS A 24 -4.30 -8.84 2.64
C LYS A 24 -5.36 -9.03 1.56
N VAL A 25 -6.31 -9.92 1.83
CA VAL A 25 -7.55 -10.03 1.08
C VAL A 25 -8.60 -9.18 1.79
N VAL A 26 -9.26 -8.30 1.06
CA VAL A 26 -10.34 -7.47 1.59
C VAL A 26 -11.62 -7.93 0.92
N HIS A 27 -12.66 -8.24 1.70
CA HIS A 27 -13.97 -8.59 1.17
C HIS A 27 -14.86 -7.35 1.21
N THR A 28 -15.36 -6.92 0.05
CA THR A 28 -16.29 -5.80 -0.09
C THR A 28 -17.37 -6.14 -1.09
N PRO A 29 -18.65 -5.82 -0.82
CA PRO A 29 -19.72 -6.01 -1.79
C PRO A 29 -19.48 -5.29 -3.12
N GLU A 30 -18.86 -4.11 -3.08
CA GLU A 30 -18.66 -3.23 -4.24
C GLU A 30 -17.49 -3.63 -5.15
N THR A 31 -16.41 -4.20 -4.62
CA THR A 31 -15.23 -4.58 -5.42
C THR A 31 -14.88 -6.08 -5.37
N GLY A 32 -15.75 -6.88 -4.73
CA GLY A 32 -15.53 -8.30 -4.50
C GLY A 32 -14.37 -8.51 -3.51
N GLU A 33 -13.36 -9.28 -3.95
CA GLU A 33 -12.21 -9.66 -3.12
C GLU A 33 -10.89 -9.07 -3.65
N PRO A 34 -10.62 -7.77 -3.46
CA PRO A 34 -9.32 -7.21 -3.80
C PRO A 34 -8.19 -7.77 -2.91
N ILE A 35 -7.06 -8.05 -3.55
CA ILE A 35 -5.86 -8.64 -2.95
C ILE A 35 -4.71 -7.64 -3.02
N PHE A 36 -4.15 -7.32 -1.86
CA PHE A 36 -3.07 -6.36 -1.71
C PHE A 36 -1.85 -6.98 -1.06
N GLU A 37 -0.70 -6.74 -1.64
CA GLU A 37 0.56 -6.77 -0.88
C GLU A 37 0.58 -5.55 0.03
N TYR A 38 0.98 -5.73 1.28
CA TYR A 38 1.16 -4.62 2.20
C TYR A 38 2.57 -4.55 2.75
N ARG A 39 3.02 -3.33 3.03
CA ARG A 39 4.25 -3.04 3.76
C ARG A 39 4.00 -1.96 4.79
N SER A 40 4.44 -2.18 6.01
CA SER A 40 4.42 -1.20 7.11
C SER A 40 5.80 -0.61 7.29
N LEU A 41 5.92 0.70 7.35
CA LEU A 41 7.17 1.42 7.54
C LEU A 41 7.06 2.33 8.76
N SER A 42 7.99 2.24 9.69
CA SER A 42 8.11 3.18 10.81
C SER A 42 8.46 4.58 10.30
N LEU A 43 7.90 5.61 10.93
CA LEU A 43 8.20 7.01 10.59
C LEU A 43 9.20 7.59 11.61
N PRO A 44 10.46 7.85 11.22
CA PRO A 44 11.50 8.30 12.16
C PRO A 44 11.13 9.60 12.88
N ASP A 45 10.53 10.55 12.16
CA ASP A 45 10.13 11.86 12.69
C ASP A 45 8.84 11.78 13.55
N ARG A 46 8.19 10.61 13.62
CA ARG A 46 6.92 10.41 14.33
C ARG A 46 6.88 9.04 15.03
N PRO A 47 7.61 8.88 16.16
CA PRO A 47 7.58 7.65 16.94
C PRO A 47 6.15 7.20 17.26
N GLY A 48 5.88 5.90 17.11
CA GLY A 48 4.55 5.32 17.29
C GLY A 48 3.64 5.38 16.05
N HIS A 49 3.97 6.18 15.04
CA HIS A 49 3.25 6.18 13.76
C HIS A 49 3.93 5.28 12.73
N ARG A 50 3.11 4.65 11.89
CA ARG A 50 3.57 3.79 10.78
C ARG A 50 2.86 4.18 9.50
N LEU A 51 3.58 4.20 8.38
CA LEU A 51 3.01 4.27 7.05
C LEU A 51 2.69 2.85 6.57
N MET A 52 1.45 2.61 6.14
CA MET A 52 1.08 1.37 5.45
C MET A 52 0.93 1.63 3.95
N LEU A 53 1.71 0.89 3.17
CA LEU A 53 1.64 0.86 1.72
C LEU A 53 0.86 -0.38 1.30
N HIS A 54 -0.26 -0.18 0.61
CA HIS A 54 -1.02 -1.26 -0.01
C HIS A 54 -0.82 -1.19 -1.53
N THR A 55 -0.33 -2.29 -2.11
CA THR A 55 -0.07 -2.41 -3.54
C THR A 55 -0.94 -3.53 -4.10
N PRO A 56 -1.73 -3.31 -5.16
CA PRO A 56 -2.49 -4.38 -5.79
C PRO A 56 -1.55 -5.51 -6.21
N GLN A 57 -1.88 -6.75 -5.82
CA GLN A 57 -1.04 -7.89 -6.15
C GLN A 57 -1.02 -8.11 -7.69
N PRO A 58 0.17 -8.18 -8.32
CA PRO A 58 0.28 -8.45 -9.75
C PRO A 58 -0.42 -9.76 -10.16
N GLY A 59 -1.02 -9.77 -11.35
CA GLY A 59 -1.76 -10.93 -11.84
C GLY A 59 -3.17 -11.11 -11.23
N THR A 60 -3.59 -10.23 -10.32
CA THR A 60 -4.96 -10.20 -9.78
C THR A 60 -5.79 -9.09 -10.44
N ALA A 61 -7.12 -9.23 -10.40
CA ALA A 61 -8.04 -8.20 -10.92
C ALA A 61 -8.09 -6.91 -10.08
N THR A 62 -7.43 -6.91 -8.91
CA THR A 62 -7.46 -5.81 -7.92
C THR A 62 -7.11 -4.45 -8.52
N GLY A 63 -6.07 -4.38 -9.35
CA GLY A 63 -5.65 -3.12 -9.97
C GLY A 63 -6.68 -2.56 -10.95
N ALA A 64 -7.31 -3.43 -11.75
CA ALA A 64 -8.35 -3.04 -12.70
C ALA A 64 -9.59 -2.52 -11.96
N ARG A 65 -10.06 -3.27 -10.96
CA ARG A 65 -11.23 -2.88 -10.14
C ARG A 65 -11.02 -1.56 -9.40
N LEU A 66 -9.82 -1.32 -8.88
CA LEU A 66 -9.49 -0.03 -8.26
C LEU A 66 -9.52 1.11 -9.27
N SER A 67 -9.00 0.88 -10.47
CA SER A 67 -9.01 1.90 -11.54
C SER A 67 -10.44 2.25 -11.94
N GLU A 68 -11.32 1.26 -12.05
CA GLU A 68 -12.75 1.45 -12.30
C GLU A 68 -13.44 2.22 -11.16
N LEU A 69 -13.20 1.83 -9.91
CA LEU A 69 -13.75 2.52 -8.74
C LEU A 69 -13.32 4.00 -8.71
N MET A 70 -12.03 4.27 -8.94
CA MET A 70 -11.50 5.64 -8.96
C MET A 70 -12.02 6.47 -10.13
N ALA A 71 -12.38 5.84 -11.25
CA ALA A 71 -13.01 6.52 -12.38
C ALA A 71 -14.51 6.81 -12.14
N SER A 72 -15.14 6.09 -11.20
CA SER A 72 -16.56 6.24 -10.85
C SER A 72 -16.85 7.16 -9.66
N ALA A 73 -15.80 7.60 -8.95
CA ALA A 73 -15.87 8.48 -7.77
C ALA A 73 -15.64 9.95 -8.15
#